data_AF-A0A6H1LGH4-F1
#
_entry.id   AF-A0A6H1LGH4-F1
#
_cell.length_a   1.000
_cell.length_b   1.000
_cell.length_c   1.000
_cell.angle_alpha   90.00
_cell.angle_beta   90.00
_cell.angle_gamma   90.00
#
_symmetry.space_group_name_H-M   'P 1'
#
loop_
_entity.id
_entity.type
_entity.pdbx_description
1 polymer ?
#
loop_
_entity_poly.entity_id
_entity_poly.type
_entity_poly.pdbx_seq_one_letter_code
_entity_poly.pdbx_strand_id
1 'polypeptide(L)'
;MPKNPPESMQHHLRVRLRDRARERWPQLSGIQVRFRTGFAYVAGEMPGIEEPLPLCRLRFTGVLHTWGFAIYLASSSKYQDNFLPTGLPFGSPEEALDCACGLYLNDPTAWTTPPSTN
;
A
#
# COMPACT_ATOMS: atom_id res chain seq x y z
N MET A 1 2.05 -7.08 22.37
CA MET A 1 0.83 -6.92 21.55
C MET A 1 1.05 -5.75 20.60
N PRO A 2 0.98 -5.93 19.26
CA PRO A 2 1.07 -4.79 18.35
C PRO A 2 -0.15 -3.90 18.59
N LYS A 3 0.07 -2.74 19.20
CA LYS A 3 -0.96 -1.73 19.39
C LYS A 3 -1.13 -0.99 18.07
N ASN A 4 -2.39 -0.64 17.74
CA ASN A 4 -2.60 0.29 16.64
C ASN A 4 -1.80 1.57 16.91
N PRO A 5 -1.20 2.17 15.88
CA PRO A 5 -0.55 3.46 16.02
C PRO A 5 -1.57 4.47 16.59
N PRO A 6 -1.13 5.42 17.44
CA PRO A 6 -1.94 6.54 17.90
C PRO A 6 -2.70 7.21 16.76
N GLU A 7 -3.89 7.74 17.04
CA GLU A 7 -4.75 8.35 16.03
C GLU A 7 -4.05 9.50 15.28
N SER A 8 -3.21 10.28 15.96
CA SER A 8 -2.36 11.31 15.36
C SER A 8 -1.40 10.73 14.30
N MET A 9 -0.80 9.58 14.57
CA MET A 9 0.09 8.89 13.62
C MET A 9 -0.70 8.30 12.46
N GLN A 10 -1.90 7.77 12.71
CA GLN A 10 -2.79 7.30 11.64
C GLN A 10 -3.20 8.44 10.71
N HIS A 11 -3.56 9.60 11.26
CA HIS A 11 -3.90 10.80 10.50
C HIS A 11 -2.71 11.26 9.66
N HIS A 12 -1.52 11.36 10.27
CA HIS A 12 -0.32 11.79 9.58
C HIS A 12 0.06 10.82 8.45
N LEU A 13 -0.05 9.50 8.67
CA LEU A 13 0.17 8.49 7.62
C LEU A 13 -0.78 8.66 6.43
N ARG A 14 -2.08 8.88 6.71
CA ARG A 14 -3.08 9.13 5.66
C ARG A 14 -2.75 10.35 4.81
N VAL A 15 -2.37 11.45 5.46
CA VAL A 15 -1.99 12.70 4.77
C VAL A 15 -0.79 12.45 3.87
N ARG A 16 0.29 11.87 4.41
CA ARG A 16 1.53 11.58 3.65
C ARG A 16 1.27 10.71 2.42
N LEU A 17 0.52 9.61 2.58
CA LEU A 17 0.19 8.70 1.49
C LEU A 17 -0.68 9.38 0.41
N ARG A 18 -1.67 10.16 0.83
CA ARG A 18 -2.54 10.89 -0.10
C ARG A 18 -1.77 11.95 -0.88
N ASP A 19 -0.91 12.71 -0.22
CA ASP A 19 -0.14 13.78 -0.85
C ASP A 19 0.87 13.19 -1.84
N ARG A 20 1.54 12.07 -1.47
CA ARG A 20 2.42 11.34 -2.39
C ARG A 20 1.68 10.76 -3.60
N ALA A 21 0.50 10.17 -3.39
CA ALA A 21 -0.32 9.67 -4.48
C ALA A 21 -0.69 10.77 -5.47
N ARG A 22 -1.09 11.95 -4.97
CA ARG A 22 -1.41 13.10 -5.83
C ARG A 22 -0.20 13.62 -6.61
N GLU A 23 0.97 13.63 -5.97
CA GLU A 23 2.22 14.11 -6.60
C GLU A 23 2.71 13.17 -7.71
N ARG A 24 2.67 11.86 -7.48
CA ARG A 24 3.37 10.87 -8.33
C ARG A 24 2.45 9.94 -9.12
N TRP A 25 1.19 9.80 -8.71
CA TRP A 25 0.24 8.83 -9.26
C TRP A 25 -1.10 9.51 -9.61
N PRO A 26 -1.13 10.40 -10.62
CA PRO A 26 -2.35 11.12 -11.02
C PRO A 26 -3.48 10.22 -11.53
N GLN A 27 -3.18 8.96 -11.80
CA GLN A 27 -4.13 7.91 -12.19
C GLN A 27 -5.03 7.47 -11.02
N LEU A 28 -4.61 7.71 -9.78
CA LEU A 28 -5.39 7.41 -8.58
C LEU A 28 -6.29 8.61 -8.25
N SER A 29 -7.60 8.37 -8.13
CA SER A 29 -8.55 9.37 -7.63
C SER A 29 -8.41 9.60 -6.12
N GLY A 30 -7.90 8.60 -5.39
CA GLY A 30 -7.75 8.65 -3.95
C GLY A 30 -6.93 7.49 -3.39
N ILE A 31 -6.64 7.55 -2.09
CA ILE A 31 -6.02 6.46 -1.34
C ILE A 31 -6.89 6.20 -0.10
N GLN A 32 -7.27 4.94 0.07
CA GLN A 32 -7.92 4.46 1.27
C GLN A 32 -6.88 3.79 2.20
N VAL A 33 -6.87 4.20 3.48
CA VAL A 33 -5.98 3.60 4.49
C VAL A 33 -6.80 3.11 5.67
N ARG A 34 -6.78 1.79 5.89
CA ARG A 34 -7.50 1.11 6.98
C ARG A 34 -6.52 0.54 7.99
N PHE A 35 -6.71 0.82 9.28
CA PHE A 35 -5.83 0.32 10.34
C PHE A 35 -6.49 -0.87 11.05
N ARG A 36 -5.75 -1.97 11.19
CA ARG A 36 -6.18 -3.17 11.93
C ARG A 36 -5.00 -3.88 12.57
N THR A 37 -5.06 -4.07 13.88
CA THR A 37 -4.09 -4.87 14.67
C THR A 37 -2.61 -4.52 14.40
N GLY A 38 -2.29 -3.23 14.34
CA GLY A 38 -0.93 -2.75 14.09
C GLY A 38 -0.51 -2.78 12.62
N PHE A 39 -1.44 -3.02 11.69
CA PHE A 39 -1.20 -2.92 10.25
C PHE A 39 -2.04 -1.81 9.65
N ALA A 40 -1.48 -1.10 8.67
CA ALA A 40 -2.21 -0.19 7.80
C ALA A 40 -2.34 -0.84 6.42
N TYR A 41 -3.57 -1.04 5.98
CA TYR A 41 -3.93 -1.57 4.67
C TYR A 41 -4.15 -0.38 3.75
N VAL A 42 -3.38 -0.30 2.68
CA VAL A 42 -3.39 0.80 1.73
C VAL A 42 -4.01 0.30 0.42
N ALA A 43 -5.01 1.01 -0.06
CA ALA A 43 -5.67 0.74 -1.33
C ALA A 43 -5.79 2.02 -2.17
N GLY A 44 -5.67 1.89 -3.49
CA GLY A 44 -5.81 2.98 -4.45
C GLY A 44 -7.19 3.01 -5.06
N GLU A 45 -7.84 4.17 -5.03
CA GLU A 45 -9.11 4.40 -5.71
C GLU A 45 -8.83 4.82 -7.15
N MET A 46 -9.46 4.17 -8.11
CA MET A 46 -9.30 4.47 -9.53
C MET A 46 -10.64 4.88 -10.14
N PRO A 47 -10.65 5.82 -11.11
CA PRO A 47 -11.87 6.24 -11.76
C PRO A 47 -12.48 5.08 -12.55
N GLY A 48 -13.77 4.82 -12.35
CA GLY A 48 -14.49 3.75 -13.05
C GLY A 48 -14.37 2.36 -12.43
N ILE A 49 -13.62 2.20 -11.33
CA ILE A 49 -13.56 0.97 -10.53
C ILE A 49 -14.29 1.19 -9.21
N GLU A 50 -15.25 0.32 -8.91
CA GLU A 50 -16.10 0.44 -7.71
C GLU A 50 -15.35 0.05 -6.43
N GLU A 51 -14.46 -0.94 -6.52
CA GLU A 51 -13.68 -1.43 -5.37
C GLU A 51 -12.26 -0.83 -5.34
N PRO A 52 -11.81 -0.30 -4.18
CA PRO A 52 -10.44 0.19 -4.04
C PRO A 52 -9.41 -0.93 -4.26
N LEU A 53 -8.42 -0.64 -5.08
CA LEU A 53 -7.37 -1.55 -5.49
C LEU A 53 -6.39 -1.80 -4.34
N PRO A 54 -6.25 -3.03 -3.80
CA PRO A 54 -5.38 -3.26 -2.65
C PRO A 54 -3.89 -3.16 -3.01
N LEU A 55 -3.18 -2.11 -2.60
CA LEU A 55 -1.80 -1.87 -3.04
C LEU A 55 -0.78 -2.58 -2.14
N CYS A 56 -0.76 -2.21 -0.86
CA CYS A 56 0.23 -2.72 0.08
C CYS A 56 -0.29 -2.71 1.51
N ARG A 57 0.43 -3.39 2.39
CA ARG A 57 0.19 -3.42 3.83
C ARG A 57 1.45 -2.97 4.54
N LEU A 58 1.28 -1.97 5.39
CA LEU A 58 2.33 -1.39 6.20
C LEU A 58 2.22 -1.92 7.63
N ARG A 59 3.28 -2.54 8.14
CA ARG A 59 3.35 -3.00 9.53
C ARG A 59 3.92 -1.89 10.41
N PHE A 60 3.18 -1.53 11.45
CA PHE A 60 3.64 -0.59 12.46
C PHE A 60 4.73 -1.23 13.31
N THR A 61 5.92 -0.61 13.33
CA THR A 61 7.10 -1.09 14.07
C THR A 61 7.32 -0.37 15.40
N GLY A 62 6.51 0.65 15.71
CA GLY A 62 6.69 1.54 16.85
C GLY A 62 7.26 2.92 16.49
N VAL A 63 7.71 3.12 15.25
CA VAL A 63 8.29 4.37 14.76
C VAL A 63 7.41 4.97 13.65
N LEU A 64 7.31 6.30 13.58
CA LEU A 64 6.43 7.00 12.62
C LEU A 64 6.89 6.86 11.16
N HIS A 65 8.21 6.85 10.94
CA HIS A 65 8.79 6.97 9.61
C HIS A 65 9.16 5.62 8.98
N THR A 66 9.15 4.54 9.76
CA THR A 66 9.65 3.24 9.33
C THR A 66 8.56 2.19 9.48
N TRP A 67 8.06 1.70 8.35
CA TRP A 67 7.00 0.71 8.29
C TRP A 67 7.52 -0.55 7.60
N GLY A 68 7.13 -1.71 8.12
CA GLY A 68 7.39 -2.97 7.43
C GLY A 68 6.52 -3.06 6.18
N PHE A 69 7.10 -3.47 5.06
CA PHE A 69 6.43 -3.46 3.76
C PHE A 69 5.95 -4.86 3.37
N ALA A 70 4.69 -4.95 2.97
CA ALA A 70 4.14 -6.11 2.30
C ALA A 70 3.37 -5.67 1.07
N ILE A 71 3.66 -6.28 -0.08
CA ILE A 71 2.92 -6.05 -1.31
C ILE A 71 1.66 -6.92 -1.30
N TYR A 72 0.57 -6.41 -1.84
CA TYR A 72 -0.55 -7.28 -2.20
C TYR A 72 -0.11 -8.21 -3.34
N LEU A 73 -0.79 -9.34 -3.57
CA LEU A 73 -0.55 -10.19 -4.72
C LEU A 73 -1.92 -10.61 -5.24
N ALA A 74 -2.34 -10.05 -6.38
CA ALA A 74 -3.63 -10.36 -6.98
C ALA A 74 -3.78 -11.86 -7.30
N SER A 75 -2.68 -12.50 -7.75
CA SER A 75 -2.64 -13.93 -8.07
C SER A 75 -2.99 -14.87 -6.91
N SER A 76 -2.72 -14.44 -5.67
CA SER A 76 -2.98 -15.24 -4.47
C SER A 76 -3.94 -14.58 -3.47
N SER A 77 -4.43 -13.38 -3.82
CA SER A 77 -5.25 -12.49 -2.99
C SER A 77 -4.70 -12.29 -1.57
N LYS A 78 -3.37 -12.24 -1.41
CA LYS A 78 -2.68 -12.17 -0.11
C LYS A 78 -1.68 -11.03 -0.06
N TYR A 79 -1.36 -10.59 1.16
CA TYR A 79 -0.24 -9.68 1.41
C TYR A 79 1.01 -10.49 1.73
N GLN A 80 2.06 -10.31 0.94
CA GLN A 80 3.35 -10.95 1.14
C GLN A 80 4.39 -9.90 1.52
N ASP A 81 5.14 -10.17 2.58
CA ASP A 81 6.24 -9.31 3.00
C ASP A 81 7.26 -9.23 1.84
N ASN A 82 7.65 -8.00 1.49
CA ASN A 82 8.48 -7.74 0.32
C ASN A 82 9.57 -6.71 0.65
N PHE A 83 10.56 -6.59 -0.23
CA PHE A 83 11.65 -5.64 -0.09
C PHE A 83 11.37 -4.38 -0.91
N LEU A 84 11.70 -3.23 -0.35
CA LEU A 84 11.71 -1.96 -1.06
C LEU A 84 12.89 -1.91 -2.04
N PRO A 85 12.92 -0.97 -3.00
CA PRO A 85 14.05 -0.78 -3.91
C PRO A 85 15.40 -0.54 -3.22
N THR A 86 15.38 -0.12 -1.95
CA THR A 86 16.54 0.02 -1.08
C THR A 86 17.14 -1.32 -0.63
N GLY A 87 16.46 -2.44 -0.90
CA GLY A 87 16.83 -3.79 -0.43
C GLY A 87 16.39 -4.11 0.99
N LEU A 88 15.69 -3.20 1.67
CA LEU A 88 15.22 -3.38 3.05
C LEU A 88 13.73 -3.78 3.07
N PRO A 89 13.31 -4.62 4.04
CA PRO A 89 11.90 -4.99 4.21
C PRO A 89 11.08 -3.90 4.93
N PHE A 90 11.70 -2.75 5.20
CA PHE A 90 11.10 -1.61 5.87
C PHE A 90 11.61 -0.31 5.25
N GLY A 91 10.78 0.72 5.33
CA GLY A 91 11.15 2.07 4.86
C GLY A 91 10.03 3.07 5.09
N SER A 92 10.06 4.17 4.35
CA SER A 92 9.02 5.17 4.45
C SER A 92 7.70 4.68 3.85
N PRO A 93 6.55 5.15 4.36
CA PRO A 93 5.26 4.77 3.80
C PRO A 93 5.10 5.24 2.35
N GLU A 94 5.73 6.36 1.97
CA GLU A 94 5.77 6.85 0.60
C GLU A 94 6.56 5.93 -0.34
N GLU A 95 7.73 5.45 0.06
CA GLU A 95 8.50 4.50 -0.74
C GLU A 95 7.72 3.20 -0.95
N ALA A 96 7.04 2.71 0.09
CA ALA A 96 6.18 1.55 0.00
C ALA A 96 4.99 1.76 -0.96
N LEU A 97 4.40 2.96 -0.95
CA LEU A 97 3.34 3.31 -1.90
C LEU A 97 3.89 3.37 -3.32
N ASP A 98 5.02 4.02 -3.54
CA ASP A 98 5.64 4.15 -4.87
C ASP A 98 6.07 2.80 -5.43
N CYS A 99 6.57 1.90 -4.58
CA CYS A 99 6.91 0.53 -4.98
C CYS A 99 5.65 -0.23 -5.40
N ALA A 100 4.57 -0.16 -4.62
CA ALA A 100 3.32 -0.85 -4.94
C ALA A 100 2.66 -0.29 -6.19
N CYS A 101 2.48 1.03 -6.27
CA CYS A 101 1.94 1.71 -7.44
C CYS A 101 2.83 1.51 -8.68
N GLY A 102 4.16 1.49 -8.53
CA GLY A 102 5.07 1.22 -9.64
C GLY A 102 4.91 -0.18 -10.21
N LEU A 103 4.64 -1.18 -9.38
CA LEU A 103 4.34 -2.53 -9.87
C LEU A 103 2.95 -2.60 -10.52
N TYR A 104 1.98 -1.93 -9.93
CA TYR A 104 0.57 -2.15 -10.23
C TYR A 104 -0.06 -1.21 -11.24
N LEU A 105 0.42 0.03 -11.31
CA LEU A 105 -0.07 1.05 -12.23
C LEU A 105 0.83 1.18 -13.46
N ASN A 106 2.08 0.72 -13.39
CA ASN A 106 2.97 0.66 -14.56
C ASN A 106 2.83 -0.66 -15.33
N ASP A 107 2.28 -1.70 -14.70
CA ASP A 107 1.93 -2.96 -15.35
C ASP A 107 0.40 -3.13 -15.39
N PRO A 108 -0.26 -2.79 -16.51
CA PRO A 108 -1.71 -2.96 -16.66
C PRO A 108 -2.15 -4.43 -16.59
N THR A 109 -1.22 -5.39 -16.72
CA THR A 109 -1.50 -6.84 -16.65
C THR A 109 -1.50 -7.40 -15.23
N ALA A 110 -0.93 -6.66 -14.26
CA ALA A 110 -0.84 -7.07 -12.86
C ALA A 110 -2.20 -7.25 -12.17
N TRP A 111 -3.28 -6.70 -12.76
CA TRP A 111 -4.66 -6.78 -12.27
C TRP A 111 -5.63 -7.48 -13.20
N THR A 112 -5.31 -7.59 -14.49
CA THR A 112 -6.20 -8.22 -15.49
C THR A 112 -6.08 -9.74 -15.53
N THR A 113 -5.14 -10.33 -14.79
CA THR A 113 -4.95 -11.78 -14.79
C THR A 113 -5.24 -12.38 -13.41
N PRO A 114 -6.47 -12.85 -13.12
CA PRO A 114 -6.60 -14.01 -12.25
C PRO A 114 -5.81 -15.16 -12.92
N PRO A 115 -5.11 -16.03 -12.17
CA PRO A 115 -4.52 -17.22 -12.76
C PRO A 115 -5.65 -18.01 -13.43
N SER A 116 -5.71 -17.97 -14.76
CA SER A 116 -6.53 -18.91 -15.52
C SER A 116 -5.92 -20.27 -15.25
N THR A 117 -6.54 -21.00 -14.33
CA THR A 117 -6.20 -22.39 -14.06
C THR A 117 -6.62 -23.16 -15.30
N ASN A 118 -5.64 -23.62 -16.07
CA ASN A 118 -5.81 -24.67 -17.07
C ASN A 118 -5.24 -25.96 -16.47
#